data_AF-A0A9D2KC43-F1
#
_entry.id   AF-A0A9D2KC43-F1
#
_cell.length_a   1.000
_cell.length_b   1.000
_cell.length_c   1.000
_cell.angle_alpha   90.00
_cell.angle_beta   90.00
_cell.angle_gamma   90.00
#
_symmetry.space_group_name_H-M   'P 1'
#
loop_
_entity.id
_entity.type
_entity.pdbx_description
1 polymer ?
#
loop_
_entity_poly.entity_id
_entity_poly.type
_entity_poly.pdbx_seq_one_letter_code
_entity_poly.pdbx_strand_id
1 'polypeptide(L)' 'MAFYCKYCGEKYDNIKPMLNHSCAKSPTKKHVVYEGNYTDPFICKHCGQEYSNIKLLLNHSCAKSPTKKHEPL' A
#
# COMPACT_ATOMS: atom_id res chain seq x y z
N MET A 1 14.05 3.96 -8.70
CA MET A 1 12.65 4.14 -8.27
C MET A 1 12.16 2.84 -7.68
N ALA A 2 11.46 2.88 -6.55
CA ALA A 2 10.75 1.73 -6.00
C ALA A 2 9.25 2.02 -6.07
N PHE A 3 8.48 1.08 -6.57
CA PHE A 3 7.02 1.13 -6.65
C PHE A 3 6.44 0.27 -5.56
N TYR A 4 5.39 0.76 -4.90
CA TYR A 4 4.71 -0.01 -3.88
C TYR A 4 3.29 -0.30 -4.29
N CYS A 5 2.79 -1.48 -3.93
CA CYS A 5 1.38 -1.80 -4.13
C CYS A 5 0.52 -1.21 -3.00
N LYS A 6 -0.51 -0.43 -3.33
CA LYS A 6 -1.38 0.19 -2.30
C LYS A 6 -2.16 -0.81 -1.45
N TYR A 7 -2.33 -2.05 -1.93
CA TYR A 7 -3.15 -3.07 -1.27
C TYR A 7 -2.32 -4.10 -0.49
N CYS A 8 -1.13 -4.47 -0.97
CA CYS A 8 -0.28 -5.46 -0.30
C CYS A 8 1.04 -4.91 0.26
N GLY A 9 1.47 -3.72 -0.17
CA GLY A 9 2.70 -3.10 0.31
C GLY A 9 3.96 -3.77 -0.22
N GLU A 10 3.84 -4.66 -1.21
CA GLU A 10 5.00 -5.18 -1.90
C GLU A 10 5.73 -4.08 -2.65
N LYS A 11 7.05 -4.11 -2.50
CA LYS A 11 8.00 -3.25 -3.20
C LYS A 11 8.41 -3.93 -4.49
N TYR A 12 8.37 -3.19 -5.58
CA TYR A 12 8.84 -3.61 -6.88
C TYR A 12 9.78 -2.55 -7.44
N ASP A 13 10.86 -2.98 -8.07
CA ASP A 13 11.78 -2.05 -8.75
C ASP A 13 11.19 -1.53 -10.07
N ASN A 14 10.17 -2.22 -10.59
CA ASN A 14 9.50 -1.89 -11.85
C ASN A 14 8.00 -2.17 -11.80
N ILE A 15 7.23 -1.34 -12.50
CA ILE A 15 5.76 -1.49 -12.65
C ILE A 15 5.40 -2.75 -13.48
N LYS A 16 6.20 -3.09 -14.50
CA LYS A 16 5.95 -4.24 -15.39
C LYS A 16 5.75 -5.57 -14.65
N PRO A 17 6.71 -6.06 -13.84
CA PRO A 17 6.51 -7.31 -13.10
C PRO A 17 5.33 -7.20 -12.14
N MET A 18 5.14 -6.04 -11.51
CA MET A 18 4.04 -5.80 -10.58
C MET A 18 2.66 -5.98 -11.23
N LEU A 19 2.42 -5.44 -12.43
CA LEU A 19 1.16 -5.67 -13.16
C LEU A 19 1.01 -7.10 -13.69
N ASN A 20 2.13 -7.80 -13.93
CA ASN A 20 2.12 -9.16 -14.41
C ASN A 20 1.76 -10.15 -13.28
N HIS A 21 2.09 -9.80 -12.03
CA HIS A 21 1.68 -10.57 -10.85
C HIS A 21 0.25 -10.26 -10.41
N SER A 22 -0.32 -11.15 -9.60
CA SER A 22 -1.67 -11.03 -9.05
C SER A 22 -1.62 -10.72 -7.56
N CYS A 23 -2.42 -9.75 -7.12
CA CYS A 23 -2.49 -9.31 -5.73
C CYS A 23 -3.75 -9.86 -5.06
N ALA A 24 -3.60 -10.85 -4.18
CA ALA A 24 -4.73 -11.41 -3.42
C ALA A 24 -5.39 -10.40 -2.47
N LYS A 25 -4.66 -9.35 -2.03
CA LYS A 25 -5.20 -8.30 -1.17
C LYS A 25 -5.97 -7.21 -1.94
N SER A 26 -5.90 -7.20 -3.27
CA SER A 26 -6.59 -6.24 -4.13
C SER A 26 -7.96 -6.78 -4.56
N PRO A 27 -9.03 -5.96 -4.56
CA PRO A 27 -10.35 -6.38 -5.02
C PRO A 27 -10.35 -6.80 -6.50
N THR A 28 -9.47 -6.22 -7.32
CA THR A 28 -9.34 -6.54 -8.75
C THR A 28 -8.35 -7.67 -9.02
N LYS A 29 -7.81 -8.32 -7.97
CA LYS A 29 -6.74 -9.33 -8.03
C LYS A 29 -5.45 -8.86 -8.72
N LYS A 30 -5.28 -7.56 -8.97
CA LYS A 30 -4.10 -6.97 -9.61
C LYS A 30 -3.40 -6.03 -8.65
N HIS A 31 -2.08 -5.96 -8.74
CA HIS A 31 -1.34 -4.95 -8.01
C HIS A 31 -1.66 -3.56 -8.56
N VAL A 32 -1.82 -2.60 -7.65
CA VAL A 32 -2.10 -1.20 -7.99
C VAL A 32 -1.00 -0.36 -7.38
N VAL A 33 -0.34 0.42 -8.23
CA VAL A 33 0.73 1.32 -7.83
C VAL A 33 0.17 2.36 -6.88
N TYR A 34 0.87 2.53 -5.77
CA TYR A 34 0.66 3.63 -4.86
C TYR A 34 1.17 4.91 -5.53
N GLU A 35 0.29 5.81 -5.91
CA GLU A 35 0.65 7.09 -6.56
C GLU A 35 0.90 8.22 -5.57
N GLY A 36 0.88 7.93 -4.26
CA GLY A 36 1.13 8.91 -3.23
C GLY A 36 2.63 9.16 -2.99
N ASN A 37 2.94 9.76 -1.84
CA ASN A 37 4.28 10.22 -1.57
C ASN A 37 5.20 9.06 -1.17
N TYR A 38 6.26 8.85 -1.95
CA TYR A 38 7.26 7.82 -1.68
C TYR A 38 8.29 8.24 -0.64
N THR A 39 8.23 9.49 -0.16
CA THR A 39 9.05 9.97 0.95
C THR A 39 8.40 9.57 2.26
N ASP A 40 9.12 8.80 3.07
CA ASP A 40 8.71 8.53 4.45
C ASP A 40 8.48 9.84 5.22
N PRO A 41 7.50 9.86 6.14
CA PRO A 41 6.67 8.73 6.57
C PRO A 41 5.42 8.48 5.72
N PHE A 42 5.01 7.21 5.60
CA PHE A 42 3.72 6.83 5.01
C PHE A 42 2.59 7.06 6.01
N ILE A 43 1.63 7.89 5.65
CA ILE A 43 0.52 8.28 6.53
C ILE A 43 -0.75 7.55 6.12
N CYS A 44 -1.49 6.99 7.08
CA CYS A 44 -2.81 6.42 6.79
C CYS A 44 -3.87 7.52 6.64
N LYS A 45 -4.56 7.56 5.51
CA LYS A 45 -5.64 8.51 5.21
C LYS A 45 -6.81 8.48 6.21
N HIS A 46 -7.09 7.32 6.81
CA HIS A 46 -8.24 7.14 7.70
C HIS A 46 -7.95 7.44 9.19
N CYS A 47 -6.73 7.15 9.66
CA CYS A 47 -6.38 7.33 11.06
C CYS A 47 -5.26 8.33 11.32
N GLY A 48 -4.56 8.80 10.29
CA GLY A 48 -3.43 9.72 10.41
C GLY A 48 -2.17 9.09 10.99
N GLN A 49 -2.13 7.77 11.19
CA GLN A 49 -0.90 7.12 11.70
C GLN A 49 0.19 7.11 10.65
N GLU A 50 1.39 7.45 11.11
CA GLU A 50 2.61 7.49 10.33
C GLU A 50 3.40 6.20 10.51
N TYR A 51 3.94 5.68 9.41
CA TYR A 51 4.75 4.48 9.39
C TYR A 51 5.99 4.71 8.54
N SER A 52 7.13 4.17 8.97
CA SER A 52 8.40 4.25 8.22
C SER A 52 8.45 3.38 6.96
N ASN A 53 7.36 2.68 6.64
CA ASN A 53 7.17 2.01 5.36
C ASN A 53 5.70 1.60 5.18
N ILE A 54 5.28 1.56 3.91
CA ILE A 54 3.94 1.11 3.50
C ILE A 54 3.63 -0.34 3.91
N LYS A 55 4.65 -1.19 4.01
CA LYS A 55 4.47 -2.61 4.31
C LYS A 55 4.04 -2.81 5.76
N LEU A 56 4.63 -2.06 6.72
CA LEU A 56 4.17 -1.99 8.10
C LEU A 56 2.74 -1.47 8.13
N LEU A 57 2.49 -0.32 7.49
CA LEU A 57 1.16 0.30 7.43
C LEU A 57 0.09 -0.73 7.00
N LEU A 58 0.33 -1.49 5.92
CA LEU A 58 -0.61 -2.49 5.39
C LEU A 58 -0.62 -3.82 6.14
N ASN A 59 0.38 -4.09 6.98
CA ASN A 59 0.39 -5.25 7.87
C ASN A 59 -0.43 -4.99 9.13
N HIS A 60 -0.58 -3.73 9.53
CA HIS A 60 -1.46 -3.31 10.60
C HIS A 60 -2.91 -3.18 10.16
N SER A 61 -3.80 -3.25 11.15
CA SER A 61 -5.24 -3.12 10.97
C SER A 61 -5.69 -1.72 11.38
N CYS A 62 -6.44 -1.03 10.53
CA CYS A 62 -6.96 0.30 10.84
C CYS A 62 -8.43 0.22 11.24
N ALA A 63 -8.74 0.42 12.53
CA ALA A 63 -10.14 0.44 13.00
C ALA A 63 -10.97 1.59 12.41
N LYS A 64 -10.33 2.71 12.04
CA LYS A 64 -10.99 3.86 11.41
C LYS A 64 -11.22 3.69 9.89
N SER A 65 -10.66 2.66 9.28
CA SER A 65 -10.85 2.37 7.87
C SER A 65 -12.07 1.48 7.67
N PRO A 66 -12.92 1.75 6.66
CA PRO A 66 -14.08 0.90 6.34
C PRO A 66 -13.68 -0.54 5.97
N THR A 67 -12.45 -0.74 5.48
CA THR A 67 -11.94 -2.06 5.10
C THR A 67 -11.11 -2.73 6.21
N LYS A 68 -11.05 -2.13 7.41
CA LYS A 68 -10.19 -2.53 8.53
C LYS A 68 -8.68 -2.57 8.21
N LYS A 69 -8.26 -2.00 7.08
CA LYS A 69 -6.85 -1.93 6.64
C LYS A 69 -6.42 -0.48 6.52
N HIS A 70 -5.17 -0.17 6.82
CA HIS A 70 -4.67 1.18 6.56
C HIS A 70 -4.65 1.43 5.05
N GLU A 71 -5.04 2.64 4.66
CA GLU A 71 -4.90 3.12 3.29
C GLU A 71 -3.88 4.25 3.31
N PRO A 72 -2.73 4.10 2.63
CA PRO A 72 -1.75 5.18 2.57
C PRO A 72 -2.35 6.37 1.81
N LEU A 73 -2.08 7.58 2.34
CA LEU A 73 -2.59 8.86 1.85
C LEU A 73 -2.08 9.18 0.44
#